data_AF-A0A0Q9Y1J2-F1
#
_entry.id   AF-A0A0Q9Y1J2-F1
#
_cell.length_a   1.000
_cell.length_b   1.000
_cell.length_c   1.000
_cell.angle_alpha   90.00
_cell.angle_beta   90.00
_cell.angle_gamma   90.00
#
_symmetry.space_group_name_H-M   'P 1'
#
loop_
_entity.id
_entity.type
_entity.pdbx_description
1 polymer ?
#
loop_
_entity_poly.entity_id
_entity_poly.type
_entity_poly.pdbx_seq_one_letter_code
_entity_poly.pdbx_strand_id
1 'polypeptide(L)'
;MRKIIGIIIIIFSFLIAIGCLADIKNSPIASIVGLIVICLPLYFIGHLVRTSKEELKRNGVRWLTIFVFCLIILPLIFYTYEHYEILKWQAIDDGKYIFYEPSSNEIGSLSLLFLMALLLLVPIRLFSPELKRKRLMSLIIVVTLLLYGGFRYYTWLDYRGVHEELGLISQNWAGKQTVQSFDQIKEIYIKPNVYHGSLGDPTDETVFTWKMVFMNKNGENTTYSFRSLSKDTLERANRLKAIANEEHTPFIVQKMSNKEREWFDLELELKELEKEPFYDFFLNGRAE
;
A
#
# COMPACT_ATOMS: atom_id res chain seq x y z
N MET A 1 -22.62 36.72 12.42
CA MET A 1 -23.03 35.61 13.32
C MET A 1 -23.62 34.41 12.57
N ARG A 2 -24.76 34.52 11.86
CA ARG A 2 -25.40 33.39 11.14
C ARG A 2 -24.46 32.61 10.20
N LYS A 3 -23.60 33.31 9.44
CA LYS A 3 -22.60 32.68 8.57
C LYS A 3 -21.62 31.78 9.32
N ILE A 4 -21.14 32.22 10.48
CA ILE A 4 -20.18 31.48 11.32
C ILE A 4 -20.87 30.26 11.92
N ILE A 5 -22.08 30.43 12.46
CA ILE A 5 -22.89 29.34 13.02
C ILE A 5 -23.15 28.26 11.98
N GLY A 6 -23.54 28.65 10.76
CA GLY A 6 -23.77 27.70 9.67
C GLY A 6 -22.50 26.92 9.28
N ILE A 7 -21.32 27.56 9.29
CA ILE A 7 -20.05 26.87 9.05
C ILE A 7 -19.74 25.87 10.17
N ILE A 8 -19.96 26.24 11.44
CA ILE A 8 -19.76 25.34 12.58
C ILE A 8 -20.68 24.11 12.45
N ILE A 9 -21.95 24.29 12.08
CA ILE A 9 -22.89 23.18 11.85
C ILE A 9 -22.40 22.25 10.73
N ILE A 10 -21.87 22.82 9.64
CA ILE A 10 -21.30 22.03 8.52
C ILE A 10 -20.11 21.21 9.00
N ILE A 11 -19.17 21.80 9.73
CA ILE A 11 -17.99 21.11 10.27
C ILE A 11 -18.43 20.00 11.23
N PHE A 12 -19.38 20.29 12.12
CA PHE A 12 -19.91 19.33 13.07
C PHE A 12 -20.62 18.15 12.38
N SER A 13 -21.35 18.40 11.30
CA SER A 13 -21.90 17.35 10.44
C SER A 13 -20.82 16.43 9.87
N PHE A 14 -19.70 16.97 9.39
CA PHE A 14 -18.57 16.15 8.92
C PHE A 14 -17.92 15.34 10.05
N LEU A 15 -17.78 15.90 11.25
CA LEU A 15 -17.22 15.18 12.39
C LEU A 15 -18.09 13.98 12.79
N ILE A 16 -19.41 14.15 12.86
CA ILE A 16 -20.34 13.05 13.12
C ILE A 16 -20.25 12.01 11.99
N ALA A 17 -20.19 12.46 10.74
CA ALA A 17 -20.11 11.56 9.60
C ALA A 17 -18.83 10.70 9.62
N ILE A 18 -17.69 11.28 10.00
CA ILE A 18 -16.44 10.54 10.21
C ILE A 18 -16.62 9.49 11.33
N GLY A 19 -17.27 9.85 12.43
CA GLY A 19 -17.60 8.90 13.50
C GLY A 19 -18.47 7.74 13.01
N CYS A 20 -19.51 8.03 12.23
CA CYS A 20 -20.36 6.98 11.62
C CYS A 20 -19.58 6.08 10.67
N LEU A 21 -18.67 6.65 9.86
CA LEU A 21 -17.80 5.87 8.96
C LEU A 21 -16.82 4.99 9.73
N ALA A 22 -16.27 5.47 10.84
CA ALA A 22 -15.36 4.68 11.68
C ALA A 22 -16.06 3.45 12.29
N ASP A 23 -17.33 3.58 12.67
CA ASP A 23 -18.11 2.48 13.26
C ASP A 23 -18.81 1.56 12.25
N ILE A 24 -18.62 1.79 10.94
CA ILE A 24 -19.36 1.07 9.89
C ILE A 24 -19.14 -0.44 9.90
N LYS A 25 -17.98 -0.90 10.40
CA LYS A 25 -17.67 -2.33 10.54
C LYS A 25 -18.48 -3.01 11.66
N ASN A 26 -18.74 -2.30 12.76
CA ASN A 26 -19.46 -2.84 13.91
C ASN A 26 -20.98 -2.75 13.71
N SER A 27 -21.44 -1.64 13.14
CA SER A 27 -22.87 -1.30 13.08
C SER A 27 -23.27 -0.71 11.72
N PRO A 28 -23.15 -1.46 10.60
CA PRO A 28 -23.27 -0.90 9.24
C PRO A 28 -24.60 -0.20 8.99
N ILE A 29 -25.71 -0.78 9.46
CA ILE A 29 -27.05 -0.18 9.30
C ILE A 29 -27.15 1.15 10.07
N ALA A 30 -26.71 1.16 11.34
CA ALA A 30 -26.76 2.35 12.18
C ALA A 30 -25.87 3.47 11.63
N SER A 31 -24.68 3.13 11.12
CA SER A 31 -23.76 4.07 10.48
C SER A 31 -24.34 4.69 9.21
N ILE A 32 -24.96 3.88 8.34
CA ILE A 32 -25.62 4.39 7.12
C ILE A 32 -26.81 5.29 7.47
N VAL A 33 -27.63 4.88 8.44
CA VAL A 33 -28.75 5.70 8.94
C VAL A 33 -28.24 7.01 9.53
N GLY A 34 -27.17 6.99 10.34
CA GLY A 34 -26.54 8.20 10.87
C GLY A 34 -26.04 9.14 9.79
N LEU A 35 -25.40 8.61 8.74
CA LEU A 35 -24.93 9.41 7.61
C LEU A 35 -26.09 10.10 6.85
N ILE A 36 -27.15 9.35 6.55
CA ILE A 36 -28.25 9.84 5.71
C ILE A 36 -29.27 10.66 6.50
N VAL A 37 -29.61 10.26 7.71
CA VAL A 37 -30.72 10.85 8.50
C VAL A 37 -30.22 11.93 9.45
N ILE A 38 -28.97 11.88 9.89
CA ILE A 38 -28.42 12.88 10.81
C ILE A 38 -27.45 13.81 10.07
N CYS A 39 -26.39 13.26 9.49
CA CYS A 39 -25.29 14.07 8.95
C CYS A 39 -25.75 14.89 7.74
N LEU A 40 -26.44 14.27 6.79
CA LEU A 40 -26.88 14.93 5.57
C LEU A 40 -27.89 16.07 5.84
N PRO A 41 -28.94 15.90 6.66
CA PRO A 41 -29.82 17.01 7.03
C PRO A 41 -29.08 18.11 7.78
N LEU A 42 -28.18 17.76 8.70
CA LEU A 42 -27.40 18.73 9.46
C LEU A 42 -26.49 19.56 8.54
N TYR A 43 -25.87 18.92 7.55
CA TYR A 43 -25.07 19.59 6.51
C TYR A 43 -25.90 20.62 5.74
N PHE A 44 -27.11 20.23 5.31
CA PHE A 44 -28.01 21.14 4.60
C PHE A 44 -28.57 22.26 5.47
N ILE A 45 -28.88 21.98 6.75
CA ILE A 45 -29.28 23.00 7.73
C ILE A 45 -28.16 24.01 7.90
N GLY A 46 -26.91 23.58 8.02
CA GLY A 46 -25.76 24.47 8.12
C GLY A 46 -25.63 25.40 6.92
N HIS A 47 -25.82 24.89 5.70
CA HIS A 47 -25.86 25.73 4.50
C HIS A 47 -27.07 26.66 4.44
N LEU A 48 -28.25 26.22 4.87
CA LEU A 48 -29.46 27.05 4.93
C LEU A 48 -29.28 28.21 5.92
N VAL A 49 -28.65 27.96 7.08
CA VAL A 49 -28.35 28.99 8.09
C VAL A 49 -27.26 29.95 7.60
N ARG A 50 -26.26 29.46 6.87
CA ARG A 50 -25.17 30.28 6.32
C ARG A 50 -25.62 31.17 5.18
N THR A 51 -26.62 30.73 4.41
CA THR A 51 -27.05 31.36 3.15
C THR A 51 -28.55 31.66 3.15
N SER A 52 -29.26 31.36 2.06
CA SER A 52 -30.71 31.54 1.91
C SER A 52 -31.32 30.29 1.26
N LYS A 53 -32.64 30.14 1.36
CA LYS A 53 -33.38 29.05 0.70
C LYS A 53 -33.21 29.07 -0.83
N GLU A 54 -33.13 30.26 -1.42
CA GLU A 54 -32.92 30.41 -2.87
C GLU A 54 -31.51 29.99 -3.29
N GLU A 55 -30.50 30.37 -2.51
CA GLU A 55 -29.11 29.95 -2.71
C GLU A 55 -28.99 28.42 -2.59
N LEU A 56 -29.69 27.81 -1.63
CA LEU A 56 -29.77 26.38 -1.45
C LEU A 56 -30.46 25.68 -2.63
N LYS A 57 -31.55 26.23 -3.16
CA LYS A 57 -32.20 25.66 -4.34
C LYS A 57 -31.28 25.73 -5.57
N ARG A 58 -30.49 26.79 -5.70
CA ARG A 58 -29.54 26.99 -6.81
C ARG A 58 -28.30 26.10 -6.71
N ASN A 59 -27.73 25.95 -5.51
CA ASN A 59 -26.45 25.28 -5.28
C ASN A 59 -26.54 23.92 -4.57
N GLY A 60 -27.74 23.47 -4.20
CA GLY A 60 -27.96 22.29 -3.36
C GLY A 60 -27.37 21.01 -3.94
N VAL A 61 -27.51 20.81 -5.26
CA VAL A 61 -26.90 19.66 -5.96
C VAL A 61 -25.37 19.67 -5.84
N ARG A 62 -24.75 20.85 -5.93
CA ARG A 62 -23.30 20.98 -5.76
C ARG A 62 -22.87 20.67 -4.34
N TRP A 63 -23.60 21.16 -3.34
CA TRP A 63 -23.31 20.86 -1.94
C TRP A 63 -23.50 19.37 -1.62
N LEU A 64 -24.55 18.75 -2.16
CA LEU A 64 -24.73 17.29 -2.10
C LEU A 64 -23.54 16.55 -2.72
N THR A 65 -23.08 16.99 -3.90
CA THR A 65 -21.93 16.39 -4.59
C THR A 65 -20.66 16.50 -3.75
N ILE A 66 -20.43 17.65 -3.10
CA ILE A 66 -19.30 17.83 -2.17
C ILE A 66 -19.42 16.86 -0.98
N PHE A 67 -20.60 16.77 -0.38
CA PHE A 67 -20.84 15.89 0.76
C PHE A 67 -20.57 14.42 0.40
N VAL A 68 -21.14 13.93 -0.70
CA VAL A 68 -20.93 12.56 -1.22
C VAL A 68 -19.47 12.33 -1.57
N PHE A 69 -18.80 13.30 -2.20
CA PHE A 69 -17.40 13.16 -2.55
C PHE A 69 -16.53 13.01 -1.29
N CYS A 70 -16.68 13.90 -0.31
CA CYS A 70 -15.86 13.89 0.89
C CYS A 70 -16.10 12.67 1.79
N LEU A 71 -17.33 12.16 1.86
CA LEU A 71 -17.69 11.10 2.81
C LEU A 71 -17.76 9.69 2.21
N ILE A 72 -17.94 9.57 0.89
CA ILE A 72 -18.09 8.27 0.24
C ILE A 72 -16.95 8.04 -0.75
N ILE A 73 -16.83 8.92 -1.75
CA ILE A 73 -15.89 8.70 -2.85
C ILE A 73 -14.44 8.77 -2.35
N LEU A 74 -14.10 9.80 -1.56
CA LEU A 74 -12.75 10.02 -1.08
C LEU A 74 -12.26 8.87 -0.18
N PRO A 75 -13.00 8.45 0.88
CA PRO A 75 -12.62 7.27 1.67
C PRO A 75 -12.54 5.99 0.84
N LEU A 76 -13.45 5.79 -0.12
CA LEU A 76 -13.43 4.60 -0.99
C LEU A 76 -12.19 4.57 -1.87
N ILE A 77 -11.76 5.71 -2.41
CA ILE A 77 -10.52 5.81 -3.19
C ILE A 77 -9.31 5.43 -2.32
N PHE A 78 -9.23 5.94 -1.09
CA PHE A 78 -8.15 5.56 -0.16
C PHE A 78 -8.21 4.07 0.21
N TYR A 79 -9.40 3.57 0.54
CA TYR A 79 -9.61 2.16 0.88
C TYR A 79 -9.16 1.24 -0.26
N THR A 80 -9.58 1.53 -1.49
CA THR A 80 -9.18 0.74 -2.66
C THR A 80 -7.69 0.83 -2.92
N TYR A 81 -7.07 2.00 -2.75
CA TYR A 81 -5.62 2.14 -2.91
C TYR A 81 -4.84 1.32 -1.86
N GLU A 82 -5.24 1.39 -0.60
CA GLU A 82 -4.58 0.71 0.53
C GLU A 82 -4.76 -0.81 0.47
N HIS A 83 -5.96 -1.28 0.12
CA HIS A 83 -6.29 -2.71 0.14
C HIS A 83 -6.02 -3.42 -1.19
N TYR A 84 -5.69 -2.70 -2.26
CA TYR A 84 -5.50 -3.30 -3.58
C TYR A 84 -4.46 -4.43 -3.57
N GLU A 85 -3.30 -4.22 -2.95
CA GLU A 85 -2.25 -5.25 -2.95
C GLU A 85 -2.62 -6.46 -2.10
N ILE A 86 -3.39 -6.25 -1.02
CA ILE A 86 -3.91 -7.33 -0.18
C ILE A 86 -4.95 -8.15 -0.95
N LEU A 87 -5.88 -7.49 -1.65
CA LEU A 87 -6.88 -8.15 -2.48
C LEU A 87 -6.25 -8.93 -3.62
N LYS A 88 -5.20 -8.36 -4.23
CA LYS A 88 -4.43 -9.02 -5.28
C LYS A 88 -3.70 -10.25 -4.73
N TRP A 89 -3.04 -10.11 -3.59
CA TRP A 89 -2.39 -11.22 -2.90
C TRP A 89 -3.38 -12.36 -2.61
N GLN A 90 -4.52 -12.06 -2.00
CA GLN A 90 -5.56 -13.05 -1.68
C GLN A 90 -6.15 -13.76 -2.90
N ALA A 91 -6.10 -13.14 -4.08
CA ALA A 91 -6.59 -13.73 -5.32
C ALA A 91 -5.54 -14.62 -6.01
N ILE A 92 -4.25 -14.42 -5.73
CA ILE A 92 -3.13 -15.13 -6.37
C ILE A 92 -2.58 -16.24 -5.46
N ASP A 93 -2.58 -16.01 -4.15
CA ASP A 93 -2.03 -16.92 -3.16
C ASP A 93 -2.87 -18.20 -3.06
N ASP A 94 -2.26 -19.32 -3.40
CA ASP A 94 -2.79 -20.66 -3.20
C ASP A 94 -2.33 -21.27 -1.85
N GLY A 95 -1.67 -20.46 -1.01
CA GLY A 95 -1.13 -20.85 0.29
C GLY A 95 0.28 -21.46 0.22
N LYS A 96 0.88 -21.53 -0.98
CA LYS A 96 2.22 -22.11 -1.21
C LYS A 96 3.29 -21.08 -1.59
N TYR A 97 2.95 -19.79 -1.54
CA TYR A 97 3.90 -18.72 -1.77
C TYR A 97 4.62 -18.34 -0.46
N ILE A 98 5.94 -18.47 -0.45
CA ILE A 98 6.82 -18.09 0.67
C ILE A 98 7.00 -16.57 0.70
N PHE A 99 7.31 -16.00 -0.46
CA PHE A 99 7.46 -14.55 -0.64
C PHE A 99 6.60 -14.08 -1.79
N TYR A 100 6.05 -12.88 -1.64
CA TYR A 100 5.26 -12.22 -2.66
C TYR A 100 5.61 -10.73 -2.69
N GLU A 101 5.85 -10.25 -3.90
CA GLU A 101 5.94 -8.85 -4.18
C GLU A 101 4.91 -8.48 -5.26
N PRO A 102 4.05 -7.49 -4.96
CA PRO A 102 2.91 -7.13 -5.80
C PRO A 102 3.26 -6.48 -7.15
N SER A 103 4.52 -6.26 -7.44
CA SER A 103 4.97 -5.65 -8.68
C SER A 103 6.35 -6.18 -9.04
N SER A 104 6.55 -6.57 -10.29
CA SER A 104 7.88 -6.94 -10.77
C SER A 104 8.82 -5.74 -10.94
N ASN A 105 8.28 -4.51 -11.00
CA ASN A 105 9.01 -3.27 -11.33
C ASN A 105 8.51 -1.99 -10.60
N GLU A 106 9.24 -0.88 -10.73
CA GLU A 106 8.86 0.46 -10.18
C GLU A 106 7.57 1.05 -10.80
N ILE A 107 7.03 0.43 -11.85
CA ILE A 107 5.83 0.84 -12.57
C ILE A 107 4.62 0.98 -11.63
N GLY A 108 4.53 0.16 -10.57
CA GLY A 108 3.47 0.26 -9.57
C GLY A 108 3.28 1.67 -8.97
N SER A 109 4.33 2.48 -8.91
CA SER A 109 4.32 3.86 -8.42
C SER A 109 3.53 4.85 -9.29
N LEU A 110 3.31 4.55 -10.58
CA LEU A 110 2.51 5.41 -11.46
C LEU A 110 1.03 5.44 -11.04
N SER A 111 0.53 4.38 -10.40
CA SER A 111 -0.84 4.35 -9.88
C SER A 111 -1.06 5.41 -8.78
N LEU A 112 -0.03 5.65 -7.96
CA LEU A 112 -0.02 6.71 -6.95
C LEU A 112 -0.05 8.11 -7.59
N LEU A 113 0.66 8.32 -8.71
CA LEU A 113 0.64 9.60 -9.42
C LEU A 113 -0.77 9.94 -9.91
N PHE A 114 -1.47 8.98 -10.51
CA PHE A 114 -2.86 9.19 -10.96
C PHE A 114 -3.81 9.43 -9.79
N LEU A 115 -3.63 8.72 -8.66
CA LEU A 115 -4.38 8.95 -7.44
C LEU A 115 -4.17 10.39 -6.93
N MET A 116 -2.92 10.85 -6.80
CA MET A 116 -2.61 12.20 -6.33
C MET A 116 -3.19 13.27 -7.27
N ALA A 117 -3.13 13.04 -8.58
CA ALA A 117 -3.77 13.93 -9.55
C ALA A 117 -5.29 14.00 -9.36
N LEU A 118 -5.98 12.88 -9.11
CA LEU A 118 -7.42 12.87 -8.82
C LEU A 118 -7.75 13.61 -7.51
N LEU A 119 -6.96 13.35 -6.46
CA LEU A 119 -7.11 14.01 -5.16
C LEU A 119 -6.90 15.53 -5.24
N LEU A 120 -6.12 16.01 -6.20
CA LEU A 120 -5.94 17.45 -6.44
C LEU A 120 -7.04 18.03 -7.33
N LEU A 121 -7.32 17.39 -8.47
CA LEU A 121 -8.21 17.92 -9.50
C LEU A 121 -9.69 17.93 -9.08
N VAL A 122 -10.15 16.89 -8.38
CA VAL A 122 -11.57 16.79 -8.01
C VAL A 122 -11.98 17.85 -6.99
N PRO A 123 -11.23 18.11 -5.89
CA PRO A 123 -11.53 19.23 -5.00
C PRO A 123 -11.50 20.58 -5.71
N ILE A 124 -10.51 20.84 -6.57
CA ILE A 124 -10.46 22.09 -7.36
C ILE A 124 -11.76 22.23 -8.18
N ARG A 125 -12.25 21.14 -8.80
CA ARG A 125 -13.52 21.15 -9.55
C ARG A 125 -14.75 21.43 -8.72
N LEU A 126 -14.79 20.89 -7.51
CA LEU A 126 -15.94 20.97 -6.63
C LEU A 126 -16.00 22.30 -5.86
N PHE A 127 -14.85 22.81 -5.43
CA PHE A 127 -14.75 24.00 -4.57
C PHE A 127 -14.55 25.32 -5.34
N SER A 128 -14.07 25.30 -6.61
CA SER A 128 -13.86 26.51 -7.42
C SER A 128 -14.90 26.65 -8.55
N PRO A 129 -16.06 27.28 -8.30
CA PRO A 129 -17.14 27.39 -9.27
C PRO A 129 -16.89 28.44 -10.34
N GLU A 130 -15.87 29.27 -10.23
CA GLU A 130 -15.58 30.36 -11.18
C GLU A 130 -14.58 29.96 -12.27
N LEU A 131 -14.17 28.69 -12.30
CA LEU A 131 -13.24 28.18 -13.29
C LEU A 131 -13.77 28.37 -14.72
N LYS A 132 -13.03 29.13 -15.53
CA LYS A 132 -13.38 29.45 -16.93
C LYS A 132 -13.51 28.20 -17.82
N ARG A 133 -12.77 27.12 -17.53
CA ARG A 133 -12.71 25.88 -18.35
C ARG A 133 -13.21 24.63 -17.61
N LYS A 134 -14.38 24.69 -16.98
CA LYS A 134 -14.95 23.54 -16.23
C LYS A 134 -15.08 22.25 -17.04
N ARG A 135 -15.47 22.34 -18.32
CA ARG A 135 -15.63 21.15 -19.19
C ARG A 135 -14.32 20.43 -19.43
N LEU A 136 -13.25 21.19 -19.71
CA LEU A 136 -11.90 20.64 -19.89
C LEU A 136 -11.43 19.96 -18.60
N MET A 137 -11.62 20.59 -17.44
CA MET A 137 -11.21 19.99 -16.17
C MET A 137 -12.00 18.72 -15.84
N SER A 138 -13.31 18.70 -16.12
CA SER A 138 -14.12 17.47 -16.00
C SER A 138 -13.62 16.38 -16.95
N LEU A 139 -13.23 16.71 -18.19
CA LEU A 139 -12.63 15.76 -19.12
C LEU A 139 -11.31 15.21 -18.58
N ILE A 140 -10.42 16.06 -18.07
CA ILE A 140 -9.15 15.64 -17.47
C ILE A 140 -9.41 14.68 -16.30
N ILE A 141 -10.32 15.02 -15.39
CA ILE A 141 -10.67 14.14 -14.25
C ILE A 141 -11.14 12.77 -14.75
N VAL A 142 -12.03 12.73 -15.75
CA VAL A 142 -12.54 11.46 -16.30
C VAL A 142 -11.41 10.65 -16.93
N VAL A 143 -10.54 11.29 -17.72
CA VAL A 143 -9.38 10.63 -18.33
C VAL A 143 -8.43 10.09 -17.25
N THR A 144 -8.10 10.89 -16.23
CA THR A 144 -7.24 10.43 -15.12
C THR A 144 -7.87 9.28 -14.35
N LEU A 145 -9.20 9.28 -14.17
CA LEU A 145 -9.92 8.18 -13.50
C LEU A 145 -9.84 6.88 -14.33
N LEU A 146 -10.03 6.98 -15.65
CA LEU A 146 -9.89 5.85 -16.55
C LEU A 146 -8.45 5.32 -16.58
N LEU A 147 -7.46 6.22 -16.56
CA LEU A 147 -6.05 5.83 -16.46
C LEU A 147 -5.75 5.15 -15.13
N TYR A 148 -6.24 5.68 -13.99
CA TYR A 148 -6.06 5.05 -12.68
C TYR A 148 -6.65 3.63 -12.64
N GLY A 149 -7.93 3.49 -13.02
CA GLY A 149 -8.62 2.22 -13.01
C GLY A 149 -8.04 1.23 -14.03
N GLY A 150 -7.78 1.70 -15.26
CA GLY A 150 -7.18 0.90 -16.31
C GLY A 150 -5.78 0.42 -15.95
N PHE A 151 -4.96 1.28 -15.33
CA PHE A 151 -3.63 0.91 -14.88
C PHE A 151 -3.66 -0.11 -13.76
N ARG A 152 -4.53 0.06 -12.74
CA ARG A 152 -4.73 -0.93 -11.68
C ARG A 152 -5.23 -2.27 -12.25
N TYR A 153 -6.17 -2.26 -13.19
CA TYR A 153 -6.61 -3.48 -13.85
C TYR A 153 -5.46 -4.15 -14.62
N TYR A 154 -4.64 -3.37 -15.30
CA TYR A 154 -3.52 -3.86 -16.09
C TYR A 154 -2.39 -4.46 -15.26
N THR A 155 -2.06 -3.83 -14.13
CA THR A 155 -1.03 -4.33 -13.21
C THR A 155 -1.56 -5.40 -12.25
N TRP A 156 -2.81 -5.82 -12.39
CA TRP A 156 -3.38 -6.90 -11.58
C TRP A 156 -2.60 -8.21 -11.72
N LEU A 157 -2.12 -8.49 -12.93
CA LEU A 157 -1.34 -9.69 -13.22
C LEU A 157 0.17 -9.53 -13.00
N ASP A 158 0.65 -8.32 -12.68
CA ASP A 158 2.07 -8.03 -12.55
C ASP A 158 2.58 -8.39 -11.15
N TYR A 159 3.10 -9.58 -10.92
CA TYR A 159 3.60 -9.98 -9.60
C TYR A 159 4.87 -10.80 -9.71
N ARG A 160 5.62 -10.87 -8.61
CA ARG A 160 6.71 -11.84 -8.47
C ARG A 160 6.66 -12.49 -7.10
N GLY A 161 7.10 -13.72 -7.00
CA GLY A 161 7.06 -14.47 -5.77
C GLY A 161 7.93 -15.70 -5.80
N VAL A 162 8.12 -16.29 -4.62
CA VAL A 162 8.82 -17.55 -4.42
C VAL A 162 7.78 -18.57 -4.00
N HIS A 163 7.49 -19.54 -4.85
CA HIS A 163 6.55 -20.61 -4.61
C HIS A 163 7.31 -21.87 -4.18
N GLU A 164 6.77 -22.60 -3.21
CA GLU A 164 7.43 -23.77 -2.59
C GLU A 164 7.81 -24.85 -3.60
N GLU A 165 6.88 -25.23 -4.49
CA GLU A 165 7.10 -26.30 -5.46
C GLU A 165 7.67 -25.81 -6.81
N LEU A 166 7.28 -24.61 -7.26
CA LEU A 166 7.57 -24.11 -8.60
C LEU A 166 8.83 -23.23 -8.68
N GLY A 167 9.37 -22.80 -7.53
CA GLY A 167 10.50 -21.88 -7.46
C GLY A 167 10.10 -20.42 -7.66
N LEU A 168 10.90 -19.67 -8.41
CA LEU A 168 10.64 -18.26 -8.68
C LEU A 168 9.57 -18.12 -9.76
N ILE A 169 8.47 -17.47 -9.40
CA ILE A 169 7.40 -17.11 -10.31
C ILE A 169 7.44 -15.61 -10.50
N SER A 170 7.48 -15.17 -11.75
CA SER A 170 7.27 -13.78 -12.11
C SER A 170 6.27 -13.73 -13.24
N GLN A 171 5.23 -12.92 -13.10
CA GLN A 171 4.28 -12.64 -14.15
C GLN A 171 4.32 -11.15 -14.40
N ASN A 172 4.56 -10.77 -15.65
CA ASN A 172 4.56 -9.35 -16.01
C ASN A 172 3.14 -8.85 -16.31
N TRP A 173 2.99 -7.53 -16.40
CA TRP A 173 1.74 -6.87 -16.79
C TRP A 173 1.17 -7.34 -18.15
N ALA A 174 1.99 -7.93 -19.03
CA ALA A 174 1.53 -8.46 -20.32
C ALA A 174 0.96 -9.89 -20.19
N GLY A 175 0.87 -10.44 -18.98
CA GLY A 175 0.39 -11.79 -18.71
C GLY A 175 1.40 -12.88 -19.07
N LYS A 176 2.65 -12.54 -19.39
CA LYS A 176 3.70 -13.55 -19.60
C LYS A 176 4.22 -13.99 -18.24
N GLN A 177 3.95 -15.24 -17.91
CA GLN A 177 4.48 -15.90 -16.74
C GLN A 177 5.82 -16.56 -17.08
N THR A 178 6.82 -16.28 -16.25
CA THR A 178 8.11 -16.96 -16.22
C THR A 178 8.19 -17.72 -14.91
N VAL A 179 8.40 -19.03 -15.01
CA VAL A 179 8.63 -19.91 -13.87
C VAL A 179 10.06 -20.41 -13.96
N GLN A 180 10.82 -20.20 -12.90
CA GLN A 180 12.19 -20.69 -12.75
C GLN A 180 12.21 -21.62 -11.54
N SER A 181 12.25 -22.92 -11.83
CA SER A 181 12.35 -23.97 -10.83
C SER A 181 13.69 -23.92 -10.10
N PHE A 182 13.76 -24.51 -8.91
CA PHE A 182 14.96 -24.49 -8.06
C PHE A 182 16.19 -25.10 -8.75
N ASP A 183 16.01 -26.09 -9.62
CA ASP A 183 17.09 -26.68 -10.43
C ASP A 183 17.75 -25.68 -11.41
N GLN A 184 17.09 -24.59 -11.78
CA GLN A 184 17.65 -23.53 -12.63
C GLN A 184 18.39 -22.47 -11.82
N ILE A 185 18.21 -22.48 -10.49
CA ILE A 185 18.86 -21.58 -9.54
C ILE A 185 20.22 -22.18 -9.21
N LYS A 186 21.27 -21.38 -9.34
CA LYS A 186 22.64 -21.80 -9.04
C LYS A 186 22.91 -21.74 -7.55
N GLU A 187 22.48 -20.66 -6.90
CA GLU A 187 22.62 -20.46 -5.46
C GLU A 187 21.63 -19.37 -5.01
N ILE A 188 21.29 -19.43 -3.73
CA ILE A 188 20.53 -18.41 -3.02
C ILE A 188 21.46 -17.86 -1.96
N TYR A 189 21.64 -16.54 -1.92
CA TYR A 189 22.44 -15.93 -0.86
C TYR A 189 21.73 -14.79 -0.15
N ILE A 190 21.96 -14.73 1.16
CA ILE A 190 21.52 -13.66 2.03
C ILE A 190 22.65 -12.66 2.19
N LYS A 191 22.39 -11.41 1.82
CA LYS A 191 23.32 -10.30 1.96
C LYS A 191 22.81 -9.30 3.01
N PRO A 192 23.38 -9.29 4.21
CA PRO A 192 23.20 -8.21 5.18
C PRO A 192 23.65 -6.87 4.59
N ASN A 193 23.05 -5.78 5.06
CA ASN A 193 23.39 -4.43 4.65
C ASN A 193 22.86 -3.41 5.68
N VAL A 194 23.44 -2.21 5.73
CA VAL A 194 22.88 -1.10 6.51
C VAL A 194 22.26 -0.09 5.56
N TYR A 195 20.99 0.23 5.77
CA TYR A 195 20.38 1.38 5.11
C TYR A 195 20.69 2.62 5.92
N HIS A 196 21.29 3.62 5.28
CA HIS A 196 21.60 4.89 5.92
C HIS A 196 20.49 5.90 5.62
N GLY A 197 19.85 6.34 6.69
CA GLY A 197 18.86 7.39 6.64
C GLY A 197 19.42 8.69 6.08
N SER A 198 18.61 9.41 5.32
CA SER A 198 18.94 10.72 4.78
C SER A 198 18.95 11.79 5.88
N LEU A 199 20.00 12.59 5.93
CA LEU A 199 20.12 13.73 6.86
C LEU A 199 19.00 14.79 6.68
N GLY A 200 18.28 14.76 5.55
CA GLY A 200 17.20 15.69 5.23
C GLY A 200 15.80 15.24 5.66
N ASP A 201 15.63 14.00 6.13
CA ASP A 201 14.33 13.45 6.52
C ASP A 201 14.41 12.88 7.96
N PRO A 202 13.77 13.52 8.95
CA PRO A 202 13.80 13.06 10.33
C PRO A 202 13.05 11.75 10.58
N THR A 203 12.31 11.23 9.58
CA THR A 203 11.62 9.94 9.65
C THR A 203 12.41 8.81 8.98
N ASP A 204 13.52 9.14 8.31
CA ASP A 204 14.35 8.18 7.59
C ASP A 204 15.48 7.70 8.50
N GLU A 205 15.23 6.62 9.21
CA GLU A 205 16.16 6.07 10.20
C GLU A 205 17.22 5.17 9.56
N THR A 206 18.42 5.17 10.14
CA THR A 206 19.43 4.16 9.80
C THR A 206 19.03 2.84 10.43
N VAL A 207 18.88 1.79 9.61
CA VAL A 207 18.37 0.48 10.05
C VAL A 207 19.15 -0.66 9.41
N PHE A 208 19.12 -1.82 10.06
CA PHE A 208 19.62 -3.05 9.47
C PHE A 208 18.66 -3.50 8.35
N THR A 209 19.25 -3.91 7.24
CA THR A 209 18.53 -4.42 6.08
C THR A 209 19.21 -5.68 5.60
N TRP A 210 18.47 -6.52 4.89
CA TRP A 210 19.10 -7.67 4.25
C TRP A 210 18.40 -7.95 2.94
N LYS A 211 19.14 -8.56 2.03
CA LYS A 211 18.67 -8.92 0.71
C LYS A 211 18.79 -10.41 0.52
N MET A 212 17.77 -11.01 -0.06
CA MET A 212 17.81 -12.37 -0.56
C MET A 212 17.99 -12.31 -2.07
N VAL A 213 19.07 -12.90 -2.56
CA VAL A 213 19.40 -12.91 -3.98
C VAL A 213 19.38 -14.33 -4.49
N PHE A 214 18.58 -14.55 -5.51
CA PHE A 214 18.56 -15.78 -6.28
C PHE A 214 19.42 -15.57 -7.51
N MET A 215 20.52 -16.30 -7.61
CA MET A 215 21.41 -16.26 -8.76
C MET A 215 21.10 -17.43 -9.68
N ASN A 216 20.64 -17.13 -10.89
CA ASN A 216 20.33 -18.16 -11.88
C ASN A 216 21.59 -18.68 -12.55
N LYS A 217 21.52 -19.90 -13.08
CA LYS A 217 22.59 -20.50 -13.91
C LYS A 217 22.92 -19.64 -15.15
N ASN A 218 21.96 -18.84 -15.62
CA ASN A 218 22.09 -17.94 -16.76
C ASN A 218 22.68 -16.56 -16.41
N GLY A 219 22.99 -16.29 -15.13
CA GLY A 219 23.58 -15.03 -14.67
C GLY A 219 22.59 -13.90 -14.37
N GLU A 220 21.28 -14.15 -14.49
CA GLU A 220 20.23 -13.23 -14.04
C GLU A 220 20.02 -13.35 -12.53
N ASN A 221 19.84 -12.21 -11.85
CA ASN A 221 19.65 -12.16 -10.41
C ASN A 221 18.27 -11.60 -10.04
N THR A 222 17.53 -12.36 -9.24
CA THR A 222 16.28 -11.86 -8.63
C THR A 222 16.56 -11.49 -7.17
N THR A 223 16.23 -10.25 -6.78
CA THR A 223 16.52 -9.74 -5.44
C THR A 223 15.25 -9.32 -4.72
N TYR A 224 15.08 -9.84 -3.50
CA TYR A 224 14.09 -9.42 -2.51
C TYR A 224 14.81 -8.63 -1.42
N SER A 225 14.30 -7.45 -1.08
CA SER A 225 14.93 -6.55 -0.10
C SER A 225 14.05 -6.39 1.12
N PHE A 226 14.59 -6.67 2.29
CA PHE A 226 13.90 -6.58 3.56
C PHE A 226 14.45 -5.40 4.34
N ARG A 227 13.59 -4.41 4.57
CA ARG A 227 13.85 -3.33 5.50
C ARG A 227 13.42 -3.83 6.86
N SER A 228 14.38 -4.06 7.75
CA SER A 228 14.18 -4.49 9.13
C SER A 228 14.00 -6.01 9.39
N LEU A 229 14.21 -6.41 10.66
CA LEU A 229 14.05 -7.76 11.19
C LEU A 229 12.61 -8.03 11.64
N SER A 230 12.08 -9.23 11.37
CA SER A 230 10.77 -9.66 11.89
C SER A 230 10.71 -11.18 12.02
N LYS A 231 9.86 -11.69 12.93
CA LYS A 231 9.66 -13.14 13.10
C LYS A 231 9.12 -13.79 11.82
N ASP A 232 8.12 -13.19 11.18
CA ASP A 232 7.51 -13.68 9.94
C ASP A 232 8.53 -13.80 8.79
N THR A 233 9.37 -12.77 8.59
CA THR A 233 10.40 -12.83 7.53
C THR A 233 11.49 -13.85 7.82
N LEU A 234 11.84 -14.07 9.09
CA LEU A 234 12.77 -15.12 9.51
C LEU A 234 12.20 -16.52 9.29
N GLU A 235 10.94 -16.76 9.68
CA GLU A 235 10.25 -18.05 9.47
C GLU A 235 10.17 -18.40 7.99
N ARG A 236 9.78 -17.44 7.14
CA ARG A 236 9.77 -17.61 5.67
C ARG A 236 11.16 -17.91 5.11
N ALA A 237 12.18 -17.21 5.59
CA ALA A 237 13.57 -17.45 5.15
C ALA A 237 14.09 -18.83 5.58
N ASN A 238 13.74 -19.30 6.78
CA ASN A 238 14.06 -20.65 7.25
C ASN A 238 13.32 -21.73 6.43
N ARG A 239 12.04 -21.51 6.11
CA ARG A 239 11.27 -22.41 5.23
C ARG A 239 11.92 -22.52 3.85
N LEU A 240 12.34 -21.40 3.27
CA LEU A 240 13.06 -21.40 2.00
C LEU A 240 14.40 -22.11 2.10
N LYS A 241 15.15 -21.93 3.19
CA LYS A 241 16.41 -22.64 3.44
C LYS A 241 16.20 -24.15 3.47
N ALA A 242 15.12 -24.64 4.08
CA ALA A 242 14.78 -26.06 4.09
C ALA A 242 14.51 -26.59 2.67
N ILE A 243 13.67 -25.88 1.89
CA ILE A 243 13.35 -26.25 0.50
C ILE A 243 14.60 -26.21 -0.38
N ALA A 244 15.45 -25.19 -0.24
CA ALA A 244 16.69 -25.10 -1.00
C ALA A 244 17.61 -26.29 -0.71
N ASN A 245 17.69 -26.75 0.55
CA ASN A 245 18.48 -27.93 0.91
C ASN A 245 17.89 -29.22 0.33
N GLU A 246 16.56 -29.38 0.35
CA GLU A 246 15.85 -30.51 -0.26
C GLU A 246 16.11 -30.59 -1.77
N GLU A 247 16.07 -29.44 -2.45
CA GLU A 247 16.33 -29.29 -3.89
C GLU A 247 17.83 -29.17 -4.24
N HIS A 248 18.72 -29.43 -3.28
CA HIS A 248 20.18 -29.36 -3.43
C HIS A 248 20.71 -28.04 -4.03
N THR A 249 20.00 -26.94 -3.75
CA THR A 249 20.38 -25.57 -4.12
C THR A 249 21.17 -24.95 -2.97
N PRO A 250 22.42 -24.50 -3.18
CA PRO A 250 23.22 -23.86 -2.14
C PRO A 250 22.52 -22.63 -1.55
N PHE A 251 22.37 -22.61 -0.22
CA PHE A 251 21.82 -21.47 0.52
C PHE A 251 22.91 -20.86 1.43
N ILE A 252 23.41 -19.68 1.07
CA ILE A 252 24.58 -19.08 1.70
C ILE A 252 24.22 -17.78 2.42
N VAL A 253 24.47 -17.71 3.72
CA VAL A 253 24.38 -16.44 4.45
C VAL A 253 25.73 -15.75 4.46
N GLN A 254 25.81 -14.56 3.86
CA GLN A 254 27.05 -13.79 3.83
C GLN A 254 27.40 -13.28 5.22
N LYS A 255 28.70 -13.30 5.52
CA LYS A 255 29.22 -12.82 6.81
C LYS A 255 28.98 -11.32 6.94
N MET A 256 28.38 -10.91 8.06
CA MET A 256 28.24 -9.52 8.44
C MET A 256 29.60 -8.87 8.71
N SER A 257 29.77 -7.64 8.25
CA SER A 257 30.80 -6.71 8.73
C SER A 257 30.51 -6.27 10.16
N ASN A 258 31.51 -5.72 10.85
CA ASN A 258 31.34 -5.22 12.23
C ASN A 258 30.23 -4.15 12.30
N LYS A 259 30.16 -3.27 11.31
CA LYS A 259 29.13 -2.23 11.23
C LYS A 259 27.73 -2.82 11.06
N GLU A 260 27.57 -3.80 10.17
CA GLU A 260 26.28 -4.49 10.00
C GLU A 260 25.85 -5.22 11.26
N ARG A 261 26.80 -5.83 11.98
CA ARG A 261 26.54 -6.51 13.24
C ARG A 261 26.07 -5.57 14.34
N GLU A 262 26.70 -4.40 14.49
CA GLU A 262 26.27 -3.38 15.46
C GLU A 262 24.81 -2.95 15.22
N TRP A 263 24.45 -2.70 13.96
CA TRP A 263 23.07 -2.33 13.60
C TRP A 263 22.09 -3.49 13.75
N PHE A 264 22.51 -4.72 13.45
CA PHE A 264 21.71 -5.92 13.67
C PHE A 264 21.38 -6.13 15.16
N ASP A 265 22.39 -6.05 16.03
CA ASP A 265 22.22 -6.21 17.47
C ASP A 265 21.32 -5.10 18.05
N LEU A 266 21.54 -3.85 17.63
CA LEU A 266 20.70 -2.72 18.01
C LEU A 266 19.25 -2.91 17.59
N GLU A 267 19.01 -3.37 16.37
CA GLU A 267 17.64 -3.54 15.88
C GLU A 267 16.90 -4.69 16.56
N LEU A 268 17.58 -5.79 16.90
CA LEU A 268 17.00 -6.86 17.71
C LEU A 268 16.54 -6.34 19.08
N GLU A 269 17.33 -5.48 19.71
CA GLU A 269 17.01 -4.87 21.01
C GLU A 269 15.85 -3.89 20.90
N LEU A 270 15.88 -2.98 19.92
CA LEU A 270 14.83 -2.00 19.69
C LEU A 270 13.47 -2.64 19.39
N LYS A 271 13.48 -3.80 18.72
CA LYS A 271 12.26 -4.55 18.38
C LYS A 271 11.85 -5.60 19.42
N GLU A 272 12.60 -5.74 20.50
CA GLU A 272 12.37 -6.73 21.56
C GLU A 272 12.24 -8.17 21.02
N LEU A 273 13.02 -8.51 19.98
CA LEU A 273 12.98 -9.82 19.34
C LEU A 273 13.81 -10.83 20.14
N GLU A 274 13.34 -12.08 20.18
CA GLU A 274 14.13 -13.21 20.69
C GLU A 274 15.40 -13.37 19.85
N LYS A 275 16.56 -13.21 20.48
CA LYS A 275 17.83 -13.04 19.77
C LYS A 275 18.35 -14.35 19.13
N GLU A 276 18.19 -15.48 19.82
CA GLU A 276 18.77 -16.78 19.42
C GLU A 276 18.39 -17.21 17.99
N PRO A 277 17.11 -17.25 17.57
CA PRO A 277 16.75 -17.69 16.22
C PRO A 277 17.37 -16.82 15.10
N PHE A 278 17.57 -15.53 15.36
CA PHE A 278 18.19 -14.63 14.40
C PHE A 278 19.71 -14.82 14.35
N TYR A 279 20.37 -15.01 15.50
CA TYR A 279 21.79 -15.35 15.52
C TYR A 279 22.05 -16.69 14.82
N ASP A 280 21.22 -17.70 15.04
CA ASP A 280 21.37 -18.99 14.36
C ASP A 280 21.26 -18.87 12.85
N PHE A 281 20.31 -18.07 12.36
CA PHE A 281 20.16 -17.84 10.92
C PHE A 281 21.33 -17.04 10.34
N PHE A 282 21.71 -15.91 10.97
CA PHE A 282 22.66 -14.96 10.39
C PHE A 282 24.14 -15.26 10.70
N LEU A 283 24.44 -15.93 11.81
CA LEU A 283 25.81 -16.22 12.25
C LEU A 283 26.20 -17.69 12.08
N ASN A 284 25.25 -18.62 12.31
CA ASN A 284 25.50 -20.06 12.22
C ASN A 284 25.05 -20.68 10.88
N GLY A 285 24.54 -19.86 9.95
CA GLY A 285 23.93 -20.28 8.69
C GLY A 285 24.82 -20.90 7.61
N ARG A 286 26.05 -21.35 7.92
CA ARG A 286 26.83 -22.19 6.98
C ARG A 286 26.27 -23.61 7.05
N ALA A 287 25.46 -24.00 6.06
CA ALA A 287 25.40 -25.41 5.71
C ALA A 287 26.75 -25.77 5.07
N GLU A 288 27.47 -26.70 5.69
CA GLU A 288 28.53 -27.45 5.02
C GLU A 288 27.96 -28.29 3.87
#